data_AF-A0A315X9A1-F1
#
_entry.id   AF-A0A315X9A1-F1
#
_cell.length_a   1.000
_cell.length_b   1.000
_cell.length_c   1.000
_cell.angle_alpha   90.00
_cell.angle_beta   90.00
_cell.angle_gamma   90.00
#
_symmetry.space_group_name_H-M   'P 1'
#
loop_
_entity.id
_entity.type
_entity.pdbx_description
1 polymer ?
#
loop_
_entity_poly.entity_id
_entity_poly.type
_entity_poly.pdbx_seq_one_letter_code
_entity_poly.pdbx_strand_id
1 'polypeptide(L)'
;MANLDMGRFLLVAVASVTLLAIGAVAIALAGRDGQPAGGTLPELDVKQSGSATDQGITVSLTRAHFSGTATFVELEVRAEDNDPSGTGSAVRAIIDPSDLRLDEAAVESGFGGFSAPLASPGVVRLPPLLLRGEGTLQIQSVTLLAADETPPRAVTGEWSIRLEVPGDLASRLRVEHLGGGRIESGGVGISVEGAVRSTSETLLTVRIDSDDPVAQVGQPSMVAAGETLYGGLISRREDGQLLTYSFPPTKFGSMVQVSFGPLERALERTSGSVEIDLAAAMARAGLSGADGQETPLAAADVVRREGVELTPTLLTFTRVISSSGGKDSVLPAIRLTFDGAFPPAGGGEESYSAVTALGKALRSGGSGVGYSKDLTGVVCCPRTEMWFFYDSLNDLAETVTVTYRGNPSSLIRGDWRMTLRP
;
A
#
# COMPACT_ATOMS: atom_id res chain seq x y z
N MET A 1 -40.12 -12.86 -17.22
CA MET A 1 -39.02 -13.63 -17.84
C MET A 1 -37.80 -12.71 -17.87
N ALA A 2 -36.74 -13.10 -17.15
CA ALA A 2 -35.32 -12.62 -17.11
C ALA A 2 -35.07 -11.10 -17.15
N ASN A 3 -34.54 -10.37 -16.16
CA ASN A 3 -33.51 -10.53 -15.11
C ASN A 3 -32.03 -10.63 -15.59
N LEU A 4 -31.19 -9.77 -14.97
CA LEU A 4 -29.70 -9.58 -14.94
C LEU A 4 -29.32 -8.16 -15.41
N ASP A 5 -28.99 -7.16 -14.58
CA ASP A 5 -28.12 -7.01 -13.39
C ASP A 5 -26.61 -7.09 -13.68
N MET A 6 -25.94 -5.92 -13.62
CA MET A 6 -24.49 -5.64 -13.57
C MET A 6 -24.30 -4.14 -13.81
N GLY A 7 -23.65 -3.32 -12.99
CA GLY A 7 -22.97 -3.47 -11.72
C GLY A 7 -22.37 -2.08 -11.46
N ARG A 8 -22.82 -1.41 -10.40
CA ARG A 8 -22.27 -0.13 -9.94
C ARG A 8 -20.88 -0.38 -9.37
N PHE A 9 -19.84 0.31 -9.85
CA PHE A 9 -18.63 0.55 -9.06
C PHE A 9 -18.14 1.99 -9.23
N LEU A 10 -17.74 2.51 -8.07
CA LEU A 10 -17.59 3.90 -7.68
C LEU A 10 -16.14 4.37 -7.83
N LEU A 11 -16.01 5.63 -8.21
CA LEU A 11 -14.81 6.46 -8.25
C LEU A 11 -14.29 6.86 -6.86
N VAL A 12 -12.96 6.97 -6.70
CA VAL A 12 -12.34 7.97 -5.79
C VAL A 12 -10.99 8.42 -6.36
N ALA A 13 -10.79 9.74 -6.48
CA ALA A 13 -9.48 10.36 -6.66
C ALA A 13 -9.34 11.61 -5.76
N VAL A 14 -8.37 11.52 -4.86
CA VAL A 14 -7.47 12.57 -4.31
C VAL A 14 -8.06 13.71 -3.45
N ALA A 15 -7.95 13.54 -2.14
CA ALA A 15 -7.56 14.59 -1.20
C ALA A 15 -6.55 14.01 -0.20
N SER A 16 -5.42 14.69 -0.04
CA SER A 16 -4.27 14.27 0.74
C SER A 16 -4.57 14.19 2.24
N VAL A 17 -4.59 12.98 2.79
CA VAL A 17 -4.37 12.71 4.21
C VAL A 17 -3.29 11.64 4.31
N THR A 18 -2.17 12.02 4.92
CA THR A 18 -1.09 11.12 5.31
C THR A 18 -1.56 10.26 6.47
N LEU A 19 -2.31 9.19 6.20
CA LEU A 19 -2.49 8.05 7.09
C LEU A 19 -3.35 7.04 6.34
N LEU A 20 -2.74 6.00 5.78
CA LEU A 20 -3.37 4.71 5.46
C LEU A 20 -2.25 3.73 5.11
N ALA A 21 -1.61 3.17 6.13
CA ALA A 21 -1.03 1.84 6.00
C ALA A 21 -2.20 0.84 6.02
N ILE A 22 -2.88 0.67 4.87
CA ILE A 22 -3.80 -0.45 4.71
C ILE A 22 -2.95 -1.69 4.53
N GLY A 23 -2.76 -2.43 5.62
CA GLY A 23 -2.29 -3.81 5.57
C GLY A 23 -3.35 -4.65 4.87
N ALA A 24 -3.21 -4.81 3.55
CA ALA A 24 -3.91 -5.88 2.85
C ALA A 24 -3.29 -7.21 3.28
N VAL A 25 -3.81 -7.80 4.37
CA VAL A 25 -3.74 -9.25 4.52
C VAL A 25 -4.70 -9.80 3.47
N ALA A 26 -4.16 -10.18 2.32
CA ALA A 26 -4.89 -10.93 1.32
C ALA A 26 -5.25 -12.30 1.91
N ILE A 27 -6.41 -12.40 2.57
CA ILE A 27 -7.10 -13.67 2.74
C ILE A 27 -7.58 -14.05 1.34
N ALA A 28 -6.84 -14.94 0.69
CA ALA A 28 -7.10 -15.36 -0.68
C ALA A 28 -8.51 -15.94 -0.82
N LEU A 29 -9.35 -15.29 -1.63
CA LEU A 29 -10.55 -15.87 -2.23
C LEU A 29 -10.32 -15.98 -3.74
N ALA A 30 -10.59 -17.17 -4.27
CA ALA A 30 -10.00 -17.76 -5.47
C ALA A 30 -10.46 -17.19 -6.82
N GLY A 31 -9.61 -17.34 -7.85
CA GLY A 31 -10.05 -17.60 -9.23
C GLY A 31 -9.18 -17.10 -10.40
N ARG A 32 -8.04 -17.76 -10.70
CA ARG A 32 -7.67 -18.40 -12.01
C ARG A 32 -6.15 -18.57 -12.19
N ASP A 33 -5.78 -19.83 -12.40
CA ASP A 33 -4.58 -20.36 -13.08
C ASP A 33 -3.21 -19.84 -12.64
N GLY A 34 -2.80 -20.24 -11.44
CA GLY A 34 -1.46 -20.04 -10.91
C GLY A 34 -1.47 -20.26 -9.41
N GLN A 35 -1.49 -21.52 -8.99
CA GLN A 35 -1.61 -21.96 -7.61
C GLN A 35 -0.64 -21.20 -6.68
N PRO A 36 -1.11 -20.32 -5.78
CA PRO A 36 -0.27 -19.78 -4.74
C PRO A 36 -0.09 -20.86 -3.68
N ALA A 37 1.15 -21.25 -3.41
CA ALA A 37 1.50 -22.03 -2.24
C ALA A 37 1.21 -21.17 -0.99
N GLY A 38 0.05 -21.39 -0.38
CA GLY A 38 -0.43 -20.62 0.76
C GLY A 38 -1.87 -20.98 1.08
N GLY A 39 -2.12 -22.26 1.39
CA GLY A 39 -3.41 -22.66 1.91
C GLY A 39 -3.69 -21.91 3.21
N THR A 40 -4.80 -21.16 3.24
CA THR A 40 -5.43 -20.77 4.49
C THR A 40 -5.60 -22.03 5.34
N LEU A 41 -5.07 -22.05 6.56
CA LEU A 41 -5.32 -23.13 7.51
C LEU A 41 -6.75 -22.94 8.04
N PRO A 42 -7.75 -23.74 7.61
CA PRO A 42 -9.16 -23.49 7.89
C PRO A 42 -9.55 -23.78 9.35
N GLU A 43 -8.63 -24.29 10.17
CA GLU A 43 -8.92 -24.84 11.51
C GLU A 43 -8.94 -23.78 12.63
N LEU A 44 -8.49 -22.55 12.33
CA LEU A 44 -8.43 -21.42 13.28
C LEU A 44 -9.26 -20.22 12.81
N ASP A 45 -10.04 -20.40 11.74
CA ASP A 45 -10.98 -19.42 11.19
C ASP A 45 -12.38 -19.79 11.68
N VAL A 46 -12.86 -19.02 12.65
CA VAL A 46 -14.07 -19.29 13.41
C VAL A 46 -15.15 -18.35 12.92
N LYS A 47 -16.26 -18.92 12.44
CA LYS A 47 -17.46 -18.14 12.13
C LYS A 47 -17.94 -17.44 13.40
N GLN A 48 -18.24 -16.17 13.30
CA GLN A 48 -18.79 -15.35 14.38
C GLN A 48 -20.22 -14.95 14.02
N SER A 49 -20.99 -14.59 15.04
CA SER A 49 -22.36 -14.12 14.87
C SER A 49 -22.72 -12.94 15.76
N GLY A 50 -21.72 -12.36 16.44
CA GLY A 50 -21.91 -11.25 17.36
C GLY A 50 -22.19 -9.94 16.62
N SER A 51 -23.07 -9.12 17.18
CA SER A 51 -23.28 -7.73 16.75
C SER A 51 -23.62 -6.85 17.94
N ALA A 52 -23.35 -5.56 17.80
CA ALA A 52 -23.74 -4.54 18.76
C ALA A 52 -24.32 -3.34 17.99
N THR A 53 -25.35 -2.71 18.56
CA THR A 53 -26.00 -1.53 17.98
C THR A 53 -26.06 -0.43 19.03
N ASP A 54 -25.55 0.74 18.68
CA ASP A 54 -25.60 1.95 19.49
C ASP A 54 -25.53 3.17 18.56
N GLN A 55 -26.14 4.29 18.98
CA GLN A 55 -26.18 5.56 18.23
C GLN A 55 -26.55 5.42 16.74
N GLY A 56 -27.49 4.52 16.42
CA GLY A 56 -27.91 4.28 15.03
C GLY A 56 -26.88 3.56 14.16
N ILE A 57 -25.78 3.07 14.73
CA ILE A 57 -24.75 2.28 14.06
C ILE A 57 -24.79 0.85 14.60
N THR A 58 -24.84 -0.12 13.70
CA THR A 58 -24.65 -1.53 14.01
C THR A 58 -23.28 -1.98 13.54
N VAL A 59 -22.49 -2.54 14.45
CA VAL A 59 -21.23 -3.22 14.12
C VAL A 59 -21.45 -4.73 14.27
N SER A 60 -21.17 -5.49 13.22
CA SER A 60 -21.31 -6.94 13.18
C SER A 60 -19.95 -7.60 13.00
N LEU A 61 -19.74 -8.69 13.72
CA LEU A 61 -18.56 -9.55 13.66
C LEU A 61 -18.95 -10.87 12.96
N THR A 62 -18.37 -11.13 11.79
CA THR A 62 -18.74 -12.29 10.95
C THR A 62 -17.74 -13.43 11.03
N ARG A 63 -16.45 -13.12 11.26
CA ARG A 63 -15.36 -14.11 11.37
C ARG A 63 -14.29 -13.64 12.34
N ALA A 64 -13.61 -14.59 12.97
CA ALA A 64 -12.39 -14.36 13.73
C ALA A 64 -11.35 -15.43 13.38
N HIS A 65 -10.12 -15.00 13.14
CA HIS A 65 -8.96 -15.87 12.95
C HIS A 65 -7.94 -15.66 14.06
N PHE A 66 -7.56 -16.73 14.75
CA PHE A 66 -6.61 -16.69 15.85
C PHE A 66 -5.26 -17.21 15.39
N SER A 67 -4.23 -16.35 15.34
CA SER A 67 -2.88 -16.79 14.93
C SER A 67 -1.96 -17.16 16.09
N GLY A 68 -2.32 -16.81 17.31
CA GLY A 68 -1.45 -16.90 18.50
C GLY A 68 -0.48 -15.73 18.64
N THR A 69 -0.24 -14.98 17.57
CA THR A 69 0.51 -13.71 17.56
C THR A 69 -0.38 -12.49 17.34
N ALA A 70 -1.60 -12.70 16.84
CA ALA A 70 -2.64 -11.70 16.66
C ALA A 70 -4.02 -12.38 16.64
N THR A 71 -5.06 -11.56 16.72
CA THR A 71 -6.45 -11.95 16.45
C THR A 71 -6.93 -11.12 15.28
N PHE A 72 -7.36 -11.73 14.19
CA PHE A 72 -7.94 -11.02 13.05
C PHE A 72 -9.45 -11.16 13.13
N VAL A 73 -10.17 -10.05 13.00
CA VAL A 73 -11.63 -10.06 13.02
C VAL A 73 -12.17 -9.42 11.75
N GLU A 74 -13.20 -10.02 11.16
CA GLU A 74 -13.94 -9.45 10.05
C GLU A 74 -15.15 -8.70 10.61
N LEU A 75 -15.15 -7.38 10.45
CA LEU A 75 -16.20 -6.48 10.91
C LEU A 75 -16.98 -5.93 9.73
N GLU A 76 -18.26 -5.69 9.94
CA GLU A 76 -19.13 -4.95 9.03
C GLU A 76 -19.85 -3.86 9.82
N VAL A 77 -19.82 -2.63 9.31
CA VAL A 77 -20.48 -1.48 9.95
C VAL A 77 -21.65 -1.03 9.10
N ARG A 78 -22.84 -0.92 9.71
CA ARG A 78 -24.07 -0.40 9.08
C ARG A 78 -24.57 0.81 9.85
N ALA A 79 -25.09 1.79 9.14
CA ALA A 79 -25.90 2.87 9.72
C ALA A 79 -27.38 2.58 9.45
N GLU A 80 -28.25 2.85 10.43
CA GLU A 80 -29.70 2.66 10.29
C GLU A 80 -30.37 3.86 9.60
N ASP A 81 -31.28 3.61 8.65
CA ASP A 81 -31.96 4.63 7.84
C ASP A 81 -32.84 5.62 8.66
N ASN A 82 -33.16 5.30 9.91
CA ASN A 82 -34.01 6.12 10.80
C ASN A 82 -33.22 6.86 11.89
N ASP A 83 -31.92 7.02 11.70
CA ASP A 83 -31.09 7.72 12.66
C ASP A 83 -31.45 9.22 12.76
N PRO A 84 -31.91 9.72 13.93
CA PRO A 84 -32.17 11.15 14.16
C PRO A 84 -30.92 12.01 14.03
N SER A 85 -29.74 11.39 13.93
CA SER A 85 -28.45 12.03 13.81
C SER A 85 -28.03 12.31 12.36
N GLY A 86 -28.72 11.78 11.34
CA GLY A 86 -28.50 12.16 9.93
C GLY A 86 -27.43 11.39 9.15
N THR A 87 -27.26 10.09 9.43
CA THR A 87 -26.20 9.23 8.84
C THR A 87 -26.45 8.75 7.40
N GLY A 88 -27.59 9.09 6.78
CA GLY A 88 -28.02 8.58 5.47
C GLY A 88 -27.15 8.95 4.26
N SER A 89 -26.13 9.82 4.40
CA SER A 89 -25.18 10.19 3.33
C SER A 89 -23.79 9.57 3.48
N ALA A 90 -23.51 8.86 4.58
CA ALA A 90 -22.21 8.26 4.82
C ALA A 90 -21.95 7.12 3.81
N VAL A 91 -20.74 7.08 3.25
CA VAL A 91 -20.33 6.04 2.29
C VAL A 91 -19.30 5.09 2.87
N ARG A 92 -18.61 5.48 3.96
CA ARG A 92 -17.52 4.72 4.57
C ARG A 92 -17.51 4.91 6.08
N ALA A 93 -17.18 3.84 6.78
CA ALA A 93 -16.88 3.84 8.21
C ALA A 93 -15.39 3.63 8.45
N ILE A 94 -14.86 4.32 9.45
CA ILE A 94 -13.49 4.21 9.94
C ILE A 94 -13.55 3.99 11.46
N ILE A 95 -12.76 3.06 11.96
CA ILE A 95 -12.51 2.89 13.40
C ILE A 95 -11.01 3.01 13.60
N ASP A 96 -10.58 4.01 14.37
CA ASP A 96 -9.16 4.19 14.69
C ASP A 96 -8.70 3.07 15.64
N PRO A 97 -7.47 2.55 15.52
CA PRO A 97 -6.91 1.64 16.51
C PRO A 97 -7.09 2.10 17.96
N SER A 98 -7.01 3.41 18.24
CA SER A 98 -7.16 3.93 19.61
C SER A 98 -8.56 3.75 20.19
N ASP A 99 -9.57 3.60 19.32
CA ASP A 99 -10.97 3.39 19.69
C ASP A 99 -11.31 1.91 19.90
N LEU A 100 -10.35 1.00 19.65
CA LEU A 100 -10.50 -0.44 19.82
C LEU A 100 -9.93 -0.90 21.15
N ARG A 101 -10.67 -1.78 21.83
CA ARG A 101 -10.17 -2.54 22.97
C ARG A 101 -10.50 -4.02 22.83
N LEU A 102 -9.57 -4.86 23.26
CA LEU A 102 -9.76 -6.30 23.36
C LEU A 102 -9.57 -6.70 24.83
N ASP A 103 -10.61 -7.23 25.48
CA ASP A 103 -10.61 -7.57 26.91
C ASP A 103 -10.14 -6.40 27.80
N GLU A 104 -10.72 -5.21 27.56
CA GLU A 104 -10.42 -3.94 28.22
C GLU A 104 -9.04 -3.33 27.91
N ALA A 105 -8.12 -4.09 27.31
CA ALA A 105 -6.82 -3.60 26.89
C ALA A 105 -6.94 -2.77 25.61
N ALA A 106 -6.35 -1.57 25.63
CA ALA A 106 -6.25 -0.73 24.44
C ALA A 106 -5.40 -1.41 23.37
N VAL A 107 -5.81 -1.28 22.11
CA VAL A 107 -5.05 -1.79 20.97
C VAL A 107 -3.86 -0.85 20.72
N GLU A 108 -2.64 -1.38 20.89
CA GLU A 108 -1.40 -0.60 20.76
C GLU A 108 -1.08 -0.21 19.30
N SER A 109 -0.18 0.78 19.14
CA SER A 109 0.34 1.21 17.84
C SER A 109 1.05 0.06 17.11
N GLY A 110 0.53 -0.30 15.93
CA GLY A 110 1.01 -1.41 15.11
C GLY A 110 -0.01 -2.52 14.84
N PHE A 111 -1.18 -2.41 15.46
CA PHE A 111 -2.40 -3.11 15.10
C PHE A 111 -3.28 -2.21 14.20
N GLY A 112 -4.07 -2.83 13.33
CA GLY A 112 -4.76 -2.12 12.24
C GLY A 112 -6.10 -1.55 12.68
N GLY A 113 -6.46 -0.37 12.17
CA GLY A 113 -7.81 0.18 12.30
C GLY A 113 -8.75 -0.43 11.27
N PHE A 114 -10.03 -0.10 11.36
CA PHE A 114 -11.03 -0.46 10.35
C PHE A 114 -11.21 0.67 9.35
N SER A 115 -11.31 0.35 8.05
CA SER A 115 -11.81 1.29 7.05
C SER A 115 -12.45 0.54 5.90
N ALA A 116 -13.77 0.62 5.78
CA ALA A 116 -14.51 0.00 4.68
C ALA A 116 -15.76 0.82 4.31
N PRO A 117 -16.27 0.70 3.07
CA PRO A 117 -17.60 1.19 2.75
C PRO A 117 -18.64 0.65 3.74
N LEU A 118 -19.70 1.41 4.01
CA LEU A 118 -20.79 0.90 4.85
C LEU A 118 -21.37 -0.40 4.27
N ALA A 119 -21.80 -1.29 5.17
CA ALA A 119 -22.28 -2.63 4.87
C ALA A 119 -21.30 -3.50 4.05
N SER A 120 -20.01 -3.15 4.05
CA SER A 120 -18.95 -3.99 3.47
C SER A 120 -18.06 -4.53 4.58
N PRO A 121 -17.66 -5.81 4.50
CA PRO A 121 -16.75 -6.38 5.48
C PRO A 121 -15.34 -5.79 5.34
N GLY A 122 -14.66 -5.64 6.47
CA GLY A 122 -13.26 -5.24 6.56
C GLY A 122 -12.56 -6.01 7.68
N VAL A 123 -11.28 -6.30 7.48
CA VAL A 123 -10.49 -7.06 8.45
C VAL A 123 -9.72 -6.11 9.37
N VAL A 124 -9.83 -6.34 10.67
CA VAL A 124 -9.09 -5.64 11.72
C VAL A 124 -8.11 -6.61 12.35
N ARG A 125 -6.86 -6.19 12.51
CA ARG A 125 -5.83 -6.95 13.21
C ARG A 125 -5.73 -6.45 14.64
N LEU A 126 -6.05 -7.30 15.60
CA LEU A 126 -6.02 -7.06 17.05
C LEU A 126 -4.87 -7.82 17.72
N PRO A 127 -4.51 -7.47 18.97
CA PRO A 127 -3.59 -8.26 19.79
C PRO A 127 -4.02 -9.73 19.91
N PRO A 128 -3.08 -10.64 20.22
CA PRO A 128 -3.42 -12.04 20.44
C PRO A 128 -4.35 -12.16 21.65
N LEU A 129 -5.44 -12.90 21.49
CA LEU A 129 -6.32 -13.21 22.61
C LEU A 129 -5.55 -14.04 23.65
N LEU A 130 -5.49 -13.57 24.89
CA LEU A 130 -4.90 -14.36 25.97
C LEU A 130 -5.78 -15.60 26.16
N LEU A 131 -5.15 -16.78 26.20
CA LEU A 131 -5.78 -18.11 26.14
C LEU A 131 -6.68 -18.48 27.35
N ARG A 132 -7.20 -17.51 28.09
CA ARG A 132 -7.89 -17.70 29.38
C ARG A 132 -9.40 -17.54 29.35
N GLY A 133 -10.00 -17.50 28.15
CA GLY A 133 -11.42 -17.71 27.96
C GLY A 133 -12.22 -16.41 27.88
N GLU A 134 -13.02 -16.34 26.82
CA GLU A 134 -13.86 -15.21 26.40
C GLU A 134 -13.05 -14.00 25.92
N GLY A 135 -13.35 -13.54 24.70
CA GLY A 135 -12.82 -12.30 24.16
C GLY A 135 -13.95 -11.29 24.01
N THR A 136 -13.74 -10.03 24.38
CA THR A 136 -14.68 -8.95 24.11
C THR A 136 -14.00 -7.85 23.32
N LEU A 137 -14.51 -7.59 22.12
CA LEU A 137 -14.12 -6.43 21.31
C LEU A 137 -15.02 -5.26 21.71
N GLN A 138 -14.41 -4.18 22.18
CA GLN A 138 -15.10 -2.92 22.44
C GLN A 138 -14.65 -1.88 21.42
N ILE A 139 -15.60 -1.12 20.90
CA ILE A 139 -15.39 0.00 19.99
C ILE A 139 -16.02 1.23 20.64
N GLN A 140 -15.25 2.33 20.72
CA GLN A 140 -15.66 3.55 21.42
C GLN A 140 -16.11 4.67 20.48
N SER A 141 -15.67 4.63 19.23
CA SER A 141 -15.98 5.65 18.23
C SER A 141 -15.95 5.05 16.83
N VAL A 142 -16.88 5.50 15.99
CA VAL A 142 -16.91 5.21 14.56
C VAL A 142 -16.93 6.54 13.82
N THR A 143 -15.94 6.77 12.97
CA THR A 143 -15.91 7.93 12.08
C THR A 143 -16.62 7.58 10.78
N LEU A 144 -17.63 8.37 10.44
CA LEU A 144 -18.38 8.27 9.20
C LEU A 144 -17.89 9.33 8.22
N LEU A 145 -17.60 8.89 7.00
CA LEU A 145 -17.23 9.73 5.88
C LEU A 145 -18.41 9.79 4.90
N ALA A 146 -19.01 10.97 4.77
CA ALA A 146 -19.90 11.30 3.66
C ALA A 146 -19.09 11.90 2.50
N ALA A 147 -19.64 11.82 1.28
CA ALA A 147 -18.95 12.32 0.10
C ALA A 147 -18.84 13.85 0.06
N ASP A 148 -19.68 14.55 0.82
CA ASP A 148 -19.87 16.00 0.81
C ASP A 148 -19.64 16.67 2.18
N GLU A 149 -19.38 15.89 3.24
CA GLU A 149 -19.17 16.41 4.59
C GLU A 149 -17.67 16.52 4.91
N THR A 150 -17.24 17.73 5.30
CA THR A 150 -15.89 17.99 5.81
C THR A 150 -16.01 19.00 6.96
N PRO A 151 -15.54 18.66 8.18
CA PRO A 151 -14.76 17.47 8.55
C PRO A 151 -15.58 16.17 8.62
N PRO A 152 -14.91 14.99 8.59
CA PRO A 152 -15.54 13.71 8.88
C PRO A 152 -16.26 13.74 10.22
N ARG A 153 -17.33 12.95 10.34
CA ARG A 153 -18.16 12.93 11.54
C ARG A 153 -17.81 11.74 12.43
N ALA A 154 -17.32 12.00 13.63
CA ALA A 154 -17.15 10.98 14.66
C ALA A 154 -18.46 10.73 15.42
N VAL A 155 -18.86 9.46 15.54
CA VAL A 155 -19.98 9.01 16.37
C VAL A 155 -19.41 8.22 17.54
N THR A 156 -19.49 8.80 18.73
CA THR A 156 -19.07 8.15 19.98
C THR A 156 -20.20 7.29 20.53
N GLY A 157 -19.91 6.03 20.84
CA GLY A 157 -20.85 5.05 21.36
C GLY A 157 -20.11 3.90 22.06
N GLU A 158 -20.86 2.91 22.53
CA GLU A 158 -20.30 1.72 23.16
C GLU A 158 -20.78 0.46 22.43
N TRP A 159 -20.00 -0.02 21.47
CA TRP A 159 -20.25 -1.29 20.81
C TRP A 159 -19.38 -2.37 21.45
N SER A 160 -20.01 -3.29 22.18
CA SER A 160 -19.35 -4.41 22.84
C SER A 160 -19.78 -5.73 22.21
N ILE A 161 -18.85 -6.43 21.55
CA ILE A 161 -19.10 -7.66 20.80
C ILE A 161 -18.27 -8.78 21.40
N ARG A 162 -18.94 -9.84 21.85
CA ARG A 162 -18.27 -11.05 22.34
C ARG A 162 -17.73 -11.88 21.18
N LEU A 163 -16.46 -12.27 21.27
CA LEU A 163 -15.82 -13.22 20.37
C LEU A 163 -16.10 -14.65 20.84
N GLU A 164 -16.54 -15.49 19.91
CA GLU A 164 -16.60 -16.94 20.07
C GLU A 164 -15.18 -17.52 19.92
N VAL A 165 -14.64 -18.03 21.01
CA VAL A 165 -13.29 -18.60 21.08
C VAL A 165 -13.40 -20.13 21.25
N PRO A 166 -12.79 -20.94 20.36
CA PRO A 166 -12.81 -22.39 20.51
C PRO A 166 -12.20 -22.83 21.84
N GLY A 167 -12.87 -23.72 22.57
CA GLY A 167 -12.40 -24.17 23.89
C GLY A 167 -11.06 -24.93 23.86
N ASP A 168 -10.66 -25.45 22.69
CA ASP A 168 -9.39 -26.12 22.46
C ASP A 168 -8.34 -25.24 21.78
N LEU A 169 -8.61 -23.94 21.59
CA LEU A 169 -7.74 -23.00 20.89
C LEU A 169 -6.31 -23.02 21.44
N ALA A 170 -6.15 -23.06 22.77
CA ALA A 170 -4.84 -23.08 23.43
C ALA A 170 -3.99 -24.31 23.05
N SER A 171 -4.63 -25.44 22.75
CA SER A 171 -3.93 -26.67 22.32
C SER A 171 -3.58 -26.67 20.83
N ARG A 172 -4.31 -25.87 20.03
CA ARG A 172 -4.09 -25.72 18.59
C ARG A 172 -3.05 -24.65 18.28
N LEU A 173 -2.97 -23.61 19.10
CA LEU A 173 -2.00 -22.53 18.91
C LEU A 173 -0.63 -22.93 19.46
N ARG A 174 0.37 -22.83 18.59
CA ARG A 174 1.78 -22.95 18.96
C ARG A 174 2.51 -21.68 18.56
N VAL A 175 3.39 -21.23 19.43
CA VAL A 175 4.24 -20.05 19.23
C VAL A 175 5.68 -20.46 19.55
N GLU A 176 6.62 -20.03 18.73
CA GLU A 176 8.06 -20.21 18.93
C GLU A 176 8.77 -18.90 18.61
N HIS A 177 9.53 -18.41 19.58
CA HIS A 177 10.36 -17.23 19.40
C HIS A 177 11.63 -17.60 18.64
N LEU A 178 12.08 -16.67 17.79
CA LEU A 178 13.31 -16.83 17.04
C LEU A 178 14.31 -15.76 17.45
N GLY A 179 15.51 -16.21 17.82
CA GLY A 179 16.67 -15.34 17.98
C GLY A 179 17.24 -14.95 16.62
N GLY A 180 17.52 -13.66 16.45
CA GLY A 180 18.23 -13.11 15.31
C GLY A 180 19.29 -12.10 15.75
N GLY A 181 20.28 -11.87 14.90
CA GLY A 181 21.33 -10.88 15.16
C GLY A 181 21.07 -9.53 14.51
N ARG A 182 22.13 -8.71 14.51
CA ARG A 182 22.24 -7.52 13.66
C ARG A 182 23.02 -7.87 12.40
N ILE A 183 22.59 -7.30 11.28
CA ILE A 183 23.33 -7.32 10.01
C ILE A 183 23.55 -5.88 9.55
N GLU A 184 24.64 -5.63 8.84
CA GLU A 184 24.97 -4.30 8.34
C GLU A 184 25.49 -4.40 6.92
N SER A 185 24.95 -3.58 6.03
CA SER A 185 25.37 -3.51 4.65
C SER A 185 24.98 -2.16 4.07
N GLY A 186 25.78 -1.61 3.15
CA GLY A 186 25.47 -0.34 2.50
C GLY A 186 25.33 0.85 3.47
N GLY A 187 25.98 0.79 4.64
CA GLY A 187 25.87 1.81 5.69
C GLY A 187 24.54 1.80 6.45
N VAL A 188 23.74 0.74 6.33
CA VAL A 188 22.49 0.57 7.08
C VAL A 188 22.52 -0.74 7.86
N GLY A 189 22.24 -0.64 9.16
CA GLY A 189 22.05 -1.76 10.06
C GLY A 189 20.59 -2.22 10.10
N ILE A 190 20.37 -3.53 10.17
CA ILE A 190 19.08 -4.14 10.45
C ILE A 190 19.25 -5.09 11.63
N SER A 191 18.58 -4.83 12.75
CA SER A 191 18.59 -5.69 13.93
C SER A 191 17.22 -6.29 14.21
N VAL A 192 17.20 -7.56 14.59
CA VAL A 192 15.95 -8.22 15.02
C VAL A 192 15.57 -7.73 16.41
N GLU A 193 14.39 -7.15 16.52
CA GLU A 193 13.79 -6.72 17.79
C GLU A 193 12.85 -7.79 18.33
N GLY A 194 12.17 -8.50 17.42
CA GLY A 194 11.34 -9.64 17.76
C GLY A 194 11.10 -10.49 16.53
N ALA A 195 11.19 -11.81 16.68
CA ALA A 195 10.79 -12.73 15.64
C ALA A 195 10.02 -13.87 16.30
N VAL A 196 8.84 -14.16 15.76
CA VAL A 196 7.92 -15.13 16.34
C VAL A 196 7.26 -15.87 15.19
N ARG A 197 7.35 -17.19 15.19
CA ARG A 197 6.52 -18.01 14.32
C ARG A 197 5.37 -18.61 15.10
N SER A 198 4.22 -18.68 14.47
CA SER A 198 3.03 -19.30 14.98
C SER A 198 2.52 -20.35 14.02
N THR A 199 1.39 -20.97 14.38
CA THR A 199 0.72 -21.94 13.51
C THR A 199 0.20 -21.35 12.21
N SER A 200 -0.04 -20.03 12.13
CA SER A 200 -0.60 -19.42 10.92
C SER A 200 0.24 -18.32 10.28
N GLU A 201 1.29 -17.82 10.93
CA GLU A 201 2.20 -16.84 10.32
C GLU A 201 3.60 -16.87 10.96
N THR A 202 4.57 -16.20 10.32
CA THR A 202 5.84 -15.83 10.94
C THR A 202 5.97 -14.32 10.95
N LEU A 203 6.01 -13.72 12.14
CA LEU A 203 6.22 -12.29 12.34
C LEU A 203 7.69 -11.98 12.58
N LEU A 204 8.15 -10.90 11.96
CA LEU A 204 9.49 -10.37 12.13
C LEU A 204 9.44 -8.86 12.30
N THR A 205 9.82 -8.39 13.48
CA THR A 205 10.05 -6.98 13.79
C THR A 205 11.55 -6.71 13.74
N VAL A 206 11.94 -5.75 12.91
CA VAL A 206 13.32 -5.27 12.82
C VAL A 206 13.40 -3.78 13.11
N ARG A 207 14.54 -3.37 13.66
CA ARG A 207 14.96 -1.98 13.72
C ARG A 207 15.94 -1.71 12.59
N ILE A 208 15.73 -0.60 11.90
CA ILE A 208 16.61 -0.06 10.88
C ILE A 208 17.43 1.06 11.51
N ASP A 209 18.74 0.88 11.51
CA ASP A 209 19.69 1.86 12.01
C ASP A 209 20.44 2.48 10.85
N SER A 210 20.13 3.75 10.58
CA SER A 210 20.75 4.55 9.53
C SER A 210 20.85 6.01 9.97
N ASP A 211 21.86 6.71 9.48
CA ASP A 211 22.07 8.14 9.79
C ASP A 211 20.92 9.02 9.26
N ASP A 212 20.38 8.64 8.10
CA ASP A 212 19.23 9.29 7.46
C ASP A 212 18.01 8.35 7.45
N PRO A 213 16.77 8.88 7.46
CA PRO A 213 15.57 8.05 7.28
C PRO A 213 15.59 7.30 5.95
N VAL A 214 15.29 6.01 6.00
CA VAL A 214 15.20 5.13 4.83
C VAL A 214 13.84 4.45 4.76
N ALA A 215 13.39 4.16 3.54
CA ALA A 215 12.20 3.37 3.28
C ALA A 215 12.60 2.06 2.61
N GLN A 216 11.95 0.95 2.95
CA GLN A 216 12.19 -0.30 2.24
C GLN A 216 11.55 -0.29 0.85
N VAL A 217 12.29 -0.79 -0.13
CA VAL A 217 11.82 -1.02 -1.50
C VAL A 217 11.71 -2.52 -1.77
N GLY A 218 10.55 -2.94 -2.26
CA GLY A 218 10.26 -4.34 -2.55
C GLY A 218 9.88 -5.15 -1.30
N GLN A 219 9.52 -6.42 -1.55
CA GLN A 219 9.09 -7.35 -0.50
C GLN A 219 10.30 -8.07 0.11
N PRO A 220 10.38 -8.21 1.43
CA PRO A 220 11.36 -9.10 2.04
C PRO A 220 11.03 -10.57 1.72
N SER A 221 12.04 -11.43 1.79
CA SER A 221 11.89 -12.86 1.55
C SER A 221 12.47 -13.68 2.69
N MET A 222 11.96 -14.89 2.87
CA MET A 222 12.40 -15.84 3.87
C MET A 222 12.58 -17.21 3.22
N VAL A 223 13.75 -17.81 3.38
CA VAL A 223 13.99 -19.20 3.00
C VAL A 223 13.76 -20.09 4.21
N ALA A 224 12.77 -20.97 4.13
CA ALA A 224 12.40 -21.93 5.16
C ALA A 224 12.27 -23.32 4.55
N ALA A 225 13.00 -24.30 5.08
CA ALA A 225 13.01 -25.68 4.56
C ALA A 225 13.30 -25.80 3.03
N GLY A 226 14.07 -24.86 2.47
CA GLY A 226 14.41 -24.83 1.04
C GLY A 226 13.38 -24.11 0.15
N GLU A 227 12.28 -23.63 0.71
CA GLU A 227 11.26 -22.84 0.01
C GLU A 227 11.43 -21.35 0.28
N THR A 228 11.28 -20.53 -0.76
CA THR A 228 11.27 -19.08 -0.64
C THR A 228 9.85 -18.58 -0.40
N LEU A 229 9.65 -17.95 0.74
CA LEU A 229 8.43 -17.29 1.17
C LEU A 229 8.60 -15.78 1.03
N TYR A 230 7.55 -15.07 0.63
CA TYR A 230 7.56 -13.62 0.53
C TYR A 230 6.75 -13.01 1.67
N GLY A 231 7.30 -11.95 2.27
CA GLY A 231 6.66 -11.24 3.38
C GLY A 231 6.03 -9.92 2.94
N GLY A 232 5.08 -9.45 3.73
CA GLY A 232 4.47 -8.13 3.60
C GLY A 232 4.79 -7.25 4.82
N LEU A 233 5.04 -5.96 4.60
CA LEU A 233 5.12 -4.98 5.68
C LEU A 233 3.71 -4.78 6.25
N ILE A 234 3.53 -5.07 7.54
CA ILE A 234 2.22 -4.96 8.22
C ILE A 234 2.17 -3.81 9.22
N SER A 235 3.33 -3.29 9.65
CA SER A 235 3.41 -2.14 10.54
C SER A 235 4.73 -1.40 10.37
N ARG A 236 4.68 -0.09 10.53
CA ARG A 236 5.80 0.85 10.58
C ARG A 236 5.52 1.82 11.74
N ARG A 237 6.46 2.00 12.67
CA ARG A 237 6.35 3.08 13.67
C ARG A 237 6.60 4.45 13.05
N GLU A 238 6.10 5.51 13.69
CA GLU A 238 6.14 6.89 13.16
C GLU A 238 7.56 7.38 12.82
N ASP A 239 8.58 6.86 13.51
CA ASP A 239 10.00 7.15 13.22
C ASP A 239 10.55 6.46 11.97
N GLY A 240 9.79 5.54 11.36
CA GLY A 240 10.18 4.76 10.19
C GLY A 240 11.26 3.70 10.47
N GLN A 241 11.78 3.62 11.70
CA GLN A 241 12.92 2.76 12.05
C GLN A 241 12.47 1.38 12.50
N LEU A 242 11.30 1.24 13.11
CA LEU A 242 10.77 -0.07 13.49
C LEU A 242 9.77 -0.58 12.46
N LEU A 243 10.11 -1.71 11.82
CA LEU A 243 9.33 -2.33 10.75
C LEU A 243 8.92 -3.74 11.14
N THR A 244 7.63 -4.07 11.00
CA THR A 244 7.11 -5.42 11.25
C THR A 244 6.61 -6.05 9.97
N TYR A 245 7.08 -7.26 9.69
CA TYR A 245 6.71 -8.08 8.55
C TYR A 245 5.93 -9.31 8.97
N SER A 246 5.00 -9.74 8.13
CA SER A 246 4.36 -11.06 8.22
C SER A 246 4.73 -11.90 7.01
N PHE A 247 5.07 -13.16 7.27
CA PHE A 247 5.36 -14.20 6.31
C PHE A 247 4.40 -15.38 6.52
N PRO A 248 4.20 -16.24 5.50
CA PRO A 248 3.53 -17.52 5.67
C PRO A 248 4.12 -18.35 6.84
N PRO A 249 3.32 -19.27 7.42
CA PRO A 249 3.77 -20.08 8.55
C PRO A 249 4.96 -20.96 8.16
N THR A 250 5.90 -21.14 9.11
CA THR A 250 7.11 -21.95 8.92
C THR A 250 7.14 -23.11 9.91
N LYS A 251 7.83 -24.21 9.56
CA LYS A 251 7.94 -25.39 10.44
C LYS A 251 8.64 -25.04 11.74
N PHE A 252 8.06 -25.38 12.87
CA PHE A 252 8.70 -25.21 14.18
C PHE A 252 10.03 -25.95 14.31
N GLY A 253 10.93 -25.42 15.15
CA GLY A 253 12.25 -26.00 15.45
C GLY A 253 13.27 -25.88 14.32
N SER A 254 12.91 -25.25 13.20
CA SER A 254 13.80 -25.09 12.04
C SER A 254 14.40 -23.69 11.98
N MET A 255 15.64 -23.56 11.50
CA MET A 255 16.18 -22.24 11.16
C MET A 255 15.50 -21.68 9.91
N VAL A 256 15.43 -20.35 9.82
CA VAL A 256 14.98 -19.65 8.61
C VAL A 256 16.00 -18.57 8.23
N GLN A 257 16.12 -18.27 6.94
CA GLN A 257 17.01 -17.20 6.46
C GLN A 257 16.17 -16.08 5.86
N VAL A 258 16.28 -14.88 6.40
CA VAL A 258 15.54 -13.71 5.92
C VAL A 258 16.46 -12.83 5.10
N SER A 259 15.93 -12.31 3.98
CA SER A 259 16.61 -11.37 3.10
C SER A 259 15.75 -10.12 2.91
N PHE A 260 16.35 -8.94 3.07
CA PHE A 260 15.70 -7.67 2.78
C PHE A 260 16.11 -7.16 1.40
N GLY A 261 15.14 -6.56 0.70
CA GLY A 261 15.39 -5.85 -0.56
C GLY A 261 16.15 -4.55 -0.34
N PRO A 262 16.41 -3.79 -1.43
CA PRO A 262 17.05 -2.49 -1.32
C PRO A 262 16.23 -1.51 -0.48
N LEU A 263 16.92 -0.51 0.05
CA LEU A 263 16.32 0.60 0.75
C LEU A 263 16.40 1.86 -0.12
N GLU A 264 15.55 2.83 0.16
CA GLU A 264 15.50 4.12 -0.52
C GLU A 264 15.70 5.22 0.50
N ARG A 265 16.60 6.16 0.20
CA ARG A 265 16.84 7.34 1.01
C ARG A 265 16.37 8.57 0.25
N ALA A 266 15.49 9.35 0.87
CA ALA A 266 15.12 10.65 0.35
C ALA A 266 16.32 11.61 0.45
N LEU A 267 16.54 12.36 -0.62
CA LEU A 267 17.54 13.41 -0.71
C LEU A 267 16.88 14.78 -0.56
N GLU A 268 17.71 15.83 -0.52
CA GLU A 268 17.23 17.20 -0.43
C GLU A 268 16.31 17.56 -1.60
N ARG A 269 15.25 18.32 -1.27
CA ARG A 269 14.31 18.83 -2.26
C ARG A 269 15.06 19.61 -3.34
N THR A 270 14.74 19.32 -4.59
CA THR A 270 15.30 20.01 -5.74
C THR A 270 14.25 20.33 -6.79
N SER A 271 14.64 21.16 -7.74
CA SER A 271 13.84 21.49 -8.93
C SER A 271 14.73 21.61 -10.15
N GLY A 272 14.13 21.42 -11.32
CA GLY A 272 14.80 21.55 -12.59
C GLY A 272 13.83 21.55 -13.75
N SER A 273 14.38 21.61 -14.95
CA SER A 273 13.63 21.45 -16.20
C SER A 273 14.44 20.68 -17.23
N VAL A 274 13.72 20.02 -18.13
CA VAL A 274 14.29 19.32 -19.28
C VAL A 274 13.46 19.62 -20.51
N GLU A 275 14.13 20.07 -21.57
CA GLU A 275 13.54 20.32 -22.88
C GLU A 275 13.78 19.12 -23.78
N ILE A 276 12.70 18.52 -24.28
CA ILE A 276 12.72 17.29 -25.08
C ILE A 276 12.11 17.58 -26.45
N ASP A 277 12.85 17.32 -27.52
CA ASP A 277 12.35 17.37 -28.89
C ASP A 277 11.55 16.09 -29.20
N LEU A 278 10.26 16.12 -28.83
CA LEU A 278 9.36 15.00 -29.08
C LEU A 278 9.10 14.81 -30.58
N ALA A 279 9.14 15.88 -31.38
CA ALA A 279 8.98 15.80 -32.83
C ALA A 279 10.08 14.97 -33.47
N ALA A 280 11.35 15.23 -33.11
CA ALA A 280 12.49 14.47 -33.59
C ALA A 280 12.42 13.00 -33.15
N ALA A 281 12.09 12.75 -31.88
CA ALA A 281 11.95 11.39 -31.35
C ALA A 281 10.85 10.59 -32.07
N MET A 282 9.67 11.21 -32.26
CA MET A 282 8.53 10.61 -32.95
C MET A 282 8.82 10.36 -34.42
N ALA A 283 9.43 11.34 -35.13
CA ALA A 283 9.78 11.20 -36.54
C ALA A 283 10.82 10.09 -36.76
N ARG A 284 11.83 10.02 -35.89
CA ARG A 284 12.88 8.98 -35.92
C ARG A 284 12.30 7.58 -35.78
N ALA A 285 11.31 7.40 -34.91
CA ALA A 285 10.68 6.12 -34.65
C ALA A 285 9.43 5.84 -35.51
N GLY A 286 9.01 6.79 -36.35
CA GLY A 286 7.81 6.66 -37.18
C GLY A 286 6.52 6.54 -36.35
N LEU A 287 6.45 7.22 -35.20
CA LEU A 287 5.30 7.10 -34.28
C LEU A 287 4.10 7.89 -34.81
N SER A 288 2.93 7.25 -34.74
CA SER A 288 1.65 7.83 -35.14
C SER A 288 0.78 8.24 -33.95
N GLY A 289 1.30 8.12 -32.73
CA GLY A 289 0.57 8.38 -31.49
C GLY A 289 -0.46 7.32 -31.11
N ALA A 290 -0.37 6.12 -31.69
CA ALA A 290 -1.26 5.02 -31.34
C ALA A 290 -0.94 4.50 -29.94
N ASP A 291 -1.98 4.06 -29.22
CA ASP A 291 -1.86 3.52 -27.86
C ASP A 291 -0.88 2.33 -27.82
N GLY A 292 0.03 2.33 -26.83
CA GLY A 292 1.08 1.33 -26.68
C GLY A 292 2.31 1.54 -27.57
N GLN A 293 2.33 2.53 -28.47
CA GLN A 293 3.55 2.87 -29.20
C GLN A 293 4.58 3.50 -28.25
N GLU A 294 5.83 3.08 -28.36
CA GLU A 294 6.91 3.61 -27.54
C GLU A 294 8.20 3.77 -28.35
N THR A 295 9.05 4.69 -27.90
CA THR A 295 10.40 4.87 -28.44
C THR A 295 11.37 5.27 -27.33
N PRO A 296 12.59 4.71 -27.30
CA PRO A 296 13.65 5.21 -26.45
C PRO A 296 14.02 6.65 -26.83
N LEU A 297 14.09 7.52 -25.82
CA LEU A 297 14.58 8.88 -25.99
C LEU A 297 16.12 8.84 -25.98
N ALA A 298 16.72 9.29 -27.08
CA ALA A 298 18.16 9.39 -27.22
C ALA A 298 18.67 10.68 -26.58
N ALA A 299 19.96 10.73 -26.25
CA ALA A 299 20.59 11.96 -25.74
C ALA A 299 20.41 13.16 -26.70
N ALA A 300 20.34 12.90 -28.01
CA ALA A 300 20.11 13.93 -29.03
C ALA A 300 18.66 14.49 -29.05
N ASP A 301 17.69 13.78 -28.44
CA ASP A 301 16.32 14.27 -28.31
C ASP A 301 16.19 15.25 -27.13
N VAL A 302 17.25 15.43 -26.31
CA VAL A 302 17.25 16.38 -25.20
C VAL A 302 17.98 17.66 -25.62
N VAL A 303 17.22 18.75 -25.69
CA VAL A 303 17.69 20.06 -26.16
C VAL A 303 18.44 20.80 -25.07
N ARG A 304 17.89 20.80 -23.85
CA ARG A 304 18.42 21.55 -22.71
C ARG A 304 18.03 20.88 -21.39
N ARG A 305 18.88 21.06 -20.38
CA ARG A 305 18.62 20.67 -18.98
C ARG A 305 19.00 21.81 -18.05
N GLU A 306 18.21 22.00 -17.00
CA GLU A 306 18.50 22.91 -15.89
C GLU A 306 18.22 22.24 -14.56
N GLY A 307 19.07 22.48 -13.55
CA GLY A 307 18.91 21.91 -12.21
C GLY A 307 19.46 20.49 -12.09
N VAL A 308 18.87 19.68 -11.19
CA VAL A 308 19.27 18.28 -10.96
C VAL A 308 18.91 17.44 -12.18
N GLU A 309 19.84 16.60 -12.64
CA GLU A 309 19.68 15.83 -13.88
C GLU A 309 18.60 14.74 -13.74
N LEU A 310 17.47 14.92 -14.41
CA LEU A 310 16.54 13.85 -14.78
C LEU A 310 16.75 13.52 -16.25
N THR A 311 17.23 12.31 -16.53
CA THR A 311 17.48 11.88 -17.90
C THR A 311 16.24 11.16 -18.44
N PRO A 312 15.55 11.72 -19.45
CA PRO A 312 14.43 11.03 -20.09
C PRO A 312 14.97 9.85 -20.91
N THR A 313 14.30 8.70 -20.79
CA THR A 313 14.74 7.45 -21.42
C THR A 313 13.68 6.81 -22.30
N LEU A 314 12.39 7.06 -22.06
CA LEU A 314 11.31 6.47 -22.85
C LEU A 314 10.17 7.47 -23.03
N LEU A 315 9.64 7.50 -24.26
CA LEU A 315 8.35 8.07 -24.59
C LEU A 315 7.39 6.92 -24.89
N THR A 316 6.26 6.86 -24.19
CA THR A 316 5.16 5.92 -24.47
C THR A 316 3.86 6.68 -24.74
N PHE A 317 3.15 6.34 -25.79
CA PHE A 317 1.77 6.76 -26.01
C PHE A 317 0.83 5.84 -25.25
N THR A 318 -0.04 6.43 -24.45
CA THR A 318 -0.99 5.68 -23.63
C THR A 318 -2.37 6.35 -23.65
N ARG A 319 -3.39 5.59 -23.32
CA ARG A 319 -4.71 6.11 -22.98
C ARG A 319 -4.95 6.01 -21.49
N VAL A 320 -5.34 7.11 -20.87
CA VAL A 320 -5.65 7.15 -19.44
C VAL A 320 -7.14 7.41 -19.27
N ILE A 321 -7.78 6.58 -18.45
CA ILE A 321 -9.18 6.77 -18.07
C ILE A 321 -9.19 7.87 -17.01
N SER A 322 -9.72 9.02 -17.38
CA SER A 322 -9.98 10.13 -16.47
C SER A 322 -11.46 10.15 -16.15
N SER A 323 -11.77 10.08 -14.86
CA SER A 323 -13.15 10.12 -14.41
C SER A 323 -13.38 11.44 -13.68
N SER A 324 -14.14 12.32 -14.30
CA SER A 324 -14.52 13.62 -13.71
C SER A 324 -16.03 13.76 -13.80
N GLY A 325 -16.70 13.96 -12.66
CA GLY A 325 -18.16 14.14 -12.62
C GLY A 325 -18.97 12.90 -13.03
N GLY A 326 -18.47 11.69 -12.76
CA GLY A 326 -19.19 10.43 -13.04
C GLY A 326 -19.24 10.01 -14.51
N LYS A 327 -18.44 10.65 -15.38
CA LYS A 327 -18.22 10.20 -16.77
C LYS A 327 -16.76 9.80 -16.94
N ASP A 328 -16.56 8.57 -17.41
CA ASP A 328 -15.25 8.08 -17.81
C ASP A 328 -14.94 8.63 -19.19
N SER A 329 -13.86 9.40 -19.27
CA SER A 329 -13.29 9.87 -20.53
C SER A 329 -11.95 9.19 -20.75
N VAL A 330 -11.81 8.50 -21.87
CA VAL A 330 -10.53 7.95 -22.30
C VAL A 330 -9.75 9.06 -22.98
N LEU A 331 -8.72 9.57 -22.32
CA LEU A 331 -7.94 10.69 -22.81
C LEU A 331 -6.57 10.21 -23.31
N PRO A 332 -6.12 10.68 -24.48
CA PRO A 332 -4.78 10.39 -24.95
C PRO A 332 -3.76 11.11 -24.06
N ALA A 333 -2.70 10.39 -23.72
CA ALA A 333 -1.60 10.90 -22.92
C ALA A 333 -0.27 10.36 -23.44
N ILE A 334 0.79 11.09 -23.15
CA ILE A 334 2.14 10.55 -23.20
C ILE A 334 2.59 10.21 -21.78
N ARG A 335 3.34 9.13 -21.66
CA ARG A 335 4.16 8.84 -20.49
C ARG A 335 5.61 9.09 -20.84
N LEU A 336 6.25 9.97 -20.09
CA LEU A 336 7.69 10.17 -20.11
C LEU A 336 8.31 9.42 -18.94
N THR A 337 9.29 8.57 -19.24
CA THR A 337 10.07 7.86 -18.23
C THR A 337 11.43 8.50 -18.09
N PHE A 338 11.86 8.71 -16.85
CA PHE A 338 13.14 9.26 -16.48
C PHE A 338 13.91 8.28 -15.60
N ASP A 339 15.22 8.26 -15.75
CA ASP A 339 16.08 7.50 -14.85
C ASP A 339 16.08 8.10 -13.43
N GLY A 340 16.10 7.23 -12.43
CA GLY A 340 16.12 7.62 -11.02
C GLY A 340 14.73 7.64 -10.37
N ALA A 341 14.72 7.72 -9.04
CA ALA A 341 13.50 7.90 -8.27
C ALA A 341 13.37 9.38 -7.92
N PHE A 342 12.29 9.98 -8.41
CA PHE A 342 11.96 11.39 -8.20
C PHE A 342 10.46 11.47 -7.91
N PRO A 343 10.04 11.21 -6.66
CA PRO A 343 8.65 11.34 -6.25
C PRO A 343 8.21 12.81 -6.18
N PRO A 344 6.92 13.09 -6.45
CA PRO A 344 6.35 14.43 -6.32
C PRO A 344 6.58 15.00 -4.91
N ALA A 345 6.89 16.30 -4.82
CA ALA A 345 6.85 16.98 -3.53
C ALA A 345 5.41 16.94 -2.99
N GLY A 346 5.19 16.30 -1.83
CA GLY A 346 3.90 16.40 -1.14
C GLY A 346 3.57 17.86 -0.79
N GLY A 347 2.29 18.25 -0.90
CA GLY A 347 1.84 19.58 -0.43
C GLY A 347 1.04 20.46 -1.40
N GLY A 348 0.47 19.93 -2.49
CA GLY A 348 -0.57 20.63 -3.26
C GLY A 348 -0.11 21.69 -4.28
N GLU A 349 1.19 22.01 -4.35
CA GLU A 349 1.75 22.66 -5.54
C GLU A 349 2.06 21.59 -6.60
N GLU A 350 1.66 21.81 -7.86
CA GLU A 350 1.99 20.91 -8.96
C GLU A 350 3.50 20.63 -8.98
N SER A 351 3.89 19.37 -8.78
CA SER A 351 5.29 18.95 -8.67
C SER A 351 5.92 18.58 -10.02
N TYR A 352 5.09 18.54 -11.08
CA TYR A 352 5.51 18.36 -12.47
C TYR A 352 4.57 19.14 -13.39
N SER A 353 5.13 19.87 -14.34
CA SER A 353 4.38 20.53 -15.40
C SER A 353 5.09 20.34 -16.74
N ALA A 354 4.34 20.43 -17.84
CA ALA A 354 4.90 20.39 -19.17
C ALA A 354 4.32 21.51 -20.02
N VAL A 355 5.17 22.21 -20.75
CA VAL A 355 4.80 23.32 -21.64
C VAL A 355 5.48 23.11 -22.98
N THR A 356 4.70 23.20 -24.05
CA THR A 356 5.20 23.17 -25.44
C THR A 356 6.03 24.41 -25.77
N ALA A 357 6.84 24.39 -26.84
CA ALA A 357 7.62 25.54 -27.27
C ALA A 357 6.73 26.76 -27.63
N LEU A 358 5.50 26.52 -28.07
CA LEU A 358 4.48 27.56 -28.31
C LEU A 358 3.78 28.07 -27.03
N GLY A 359 4.15 27.57 -25.84
CA GLY A 359 3.60 28.02 -24.56
C GLY A 359 2.28 27.37 -24.16
N LYS A 360 1.78 26.38 -24.92
CA LYS A 360 0.62 25.57 -24.50
C LYS A 360 1.03 24.67 -23.34
N ALA A 361 0.35 24.79 -22.21
CA ALA A 361 0.49 23.88 -21.07
C ALA A 361 -0.19 22.53 -21.37
N LEU A 362 0.53 21.43 -21.12
CA LEU A 362 -0.01 20.08 -21.13
C LEU A 362 -0.48 19.72 -19.73
N ARG A 363 -1.71 19.23 -19.61
CA ARG A 363 -2.27 18.89 -18.30
C ARG A 363 -1.57 17.65 -17.75
N SER A 364 -1.06 17.73 -16.52
CA SER A 364 -0.47 16.56 -15.83
C SER A 364 -1.55 15.52 -15.50
N GLY A 365 -1.26 14.25 -15.78
CA GLY A 365 -2.06 13.09 -15.40
C GLY A 365 -1.58 12.39 -14.12
N GLY A 366 -0.50 12.88 -13.52
CA GLY A 366 0.11 12.32 -12.32
C GLY A 366 1.57 11.94 -12.52
N SER A 367 2.14 11.31 -11.50
CA SER A 367 3.48 10.75 -11.53
C SER A 367 3.60 9.55 -10.60
N GLY A 368 4.60 8.71 -10.84
CA GLY A 368 4.92 7.58 -9.97
C GLY A 368 6.38 7.18 -10.09
N VAL A 369 6.87 6.44 -9.10
CA VAL A 369 8.19 5.79 -9.16
C VAL A 369 7.97 4.31 -9.44
N GLY A 370 8.47 3.86 -10.58
CA GLY A 370 8.55 2.46 -10.96
C GLY A 370 9.90 1.87 -10.58
N TYR A 371 9.94 0.55 -10.40
CA TYR A 371 11.17 -0.17 -10.10
C TYR A 371 11.31 -1.36 -11.03
N SER A 372 12.47 -1.50 -11.66
CA SER A 372 12.82 -2.71 -12.41
C SER A 372 13.68 -3.64 -11.57
N LYS A 373 13.57 -4.94 -11.85
CA LYS A 373 14.42 -5.98 -11.27
C LYS A 373 15.57 -6.31 -12.24
N ASP A 374 16.74 -6.60 -11.70
CA ASP A 374 17.84 -7.16 -12.47
C ASP A 374 17.61 -8.65 -12.80
N LEU A 375 18.58 -9.27 -13.48
CA LEU A 375 18.53 -10.69 -13.86
C LEU A 375 18.46 -11.65 -12.65
N THR A 376 18.80 -11.18 -11.46
CA THR A 376 18.72 -11.94 -10.21
C THR A 376 17.39 -11.73 -9.47
N GLY A 377 16.50 -10.88 -10.01
CA GLY A 377 15.22 -10.54 -9.41
C GLY A 377 15.31 -9.44 -8.35
N VAL A 378 16.49 -8.83 -8.15
CA VAL A 378 16.71 -7.76 -7.17
C VAL A 378 16.32 -6.43 -7.78
N VAL A 379 15.60 -5.60 -7.02
CA VAL A 379 15.26 -4.25 -7.47
C VAL A 379 16.54 -3.45 -7.69
N CYS A 380 16.71 -2.93 -8.90
CA CYS A 380 17.96 -2.28 -9.31
C CYS A 380 17.75 -0.84 -9.75
N CYS A 381 16.66 -0.59 -10.45
CA CYS A 381 16.61 0.49 -11.41
C CYS A 381 15.32 1.27 -11.20
N PRO A 382 15.35 2.27 -10.30
CA PRO A 382 14.24 3.18 -10.13
C PRO A 382 14.06 4.01 -11.40
N ARG A 383 12.81 4.32 -11.71
CA ARG A 383 12.44 5.22 -12.79
C ARG A 383 11.26 6.09 -12.37
N THR A 384 11.29 7.35 -12.75
CA THR A 384 10.14 8.24 -12.58
C THR A 384 9.30 8.21 -13.84
N GLU A 385 8.01 7.96 -13.69
CA GLU A 385 7.03 7.99 -14.76
C GLU A 385 6.15 9.24 -14.57
N MET A 386 6.03 10.07 -15.61
CA MET A 386 5.18 11.26 -15.62
C MET A 386 4.19 11.18 -16.78
N TRP A 387 2.91 11.48 -16.52
CA TRP A 387 1.88 11.48 -17.56
C TRP A 387 1.46 12.89 -17.93
N PHE A 388 1.33 13.17 -19.23
CA PHE A 388 0.85 14.44 -19.75
C PHE A 388 -0.23 14.21 -20.81
N PHE A 389 -1.39 14.83 -20.63
CA PHE A 389 -2.48 14.80 -21.60
C PHE A 389 -2.23 15.79 -22.73
N TYR A 390 -2.63 15.41 -23.93
CA TYR A 390 -2.59 16.26 -25.12
C TYR A 390 -3.94 16.19 -25.86
N ASP A 391 -4.27 17.21 -26.65
CA ASP A 391 -5.54 17.24 -27.40
C ASP A 391 -5.35 16.76 -28.83
N SER A 392 -4.17 17.01 -29.40
CA SER A 392 -3.78 16.66 -30.74
C SER A 392 -2.31 16.26 -30.79
N LEU A 393 -1.93 15.37 -31.72
CA LEU A 393 -0.51 15.04 -31.93
C LEU A 393 0.32 16.25 -32.35
N ASN A 394 -0.31 17.28 -32.92
CA ASN A 394 0.38 18.52 -33.23
C ASN A 394 0.88 19.25 -31.96
N ASP A 395 0.26 19.01 -30.80
CA ASP A 395 0.75 19.54 -29.52
C ASP A 395 2.11 18.92 -29.12
N LEU A 396 2.48 17.80 -29.72
CA LEU A 396 3.71 17.05 -29.47
C LEU A 396 4.71 17.17 -30.63
N ALA A 397 4.33 17.85 -31.72
CA ALA A 397 5.17 18.04 -32.91
C ALA A 397 6.20 19.17 -32.73
N GLU A 398 6.66 19.37 -31.51
CA GLU A 398 7.60 20.42 -31.11
C GLU A 398 8.40 20.01 -29.85
N THR A 399 9.27 20.89 -29.39
CA THR A 399 9.98 20.72 -28.12
C THR A 399 9.00 20.91 -26.95
N VAL A 400 9.05 20.00 -25.98
CA VAL A 400 8.30 20.07 -24.73
C VAL A 400 9.25 20.30 -23.57
N THR A 401 8.99 21.34 -22.79
CA THR A 401 9.71 21.66 -21.55
C THR A 401 8.98 21.03 -20.38
N VAL A 402 9.59 20.03 -19.75
CA VAL A 402 9.08 19.43 -18.50
C VAL A 402 9.78 20.12 -17.33
N THR A 403 9.02 20.75 -16.44
CA THR A 403 9.53 21.33 -15.19
C THR A 403 9.14 20.43 -14.03
N TYR A 404 10.07 20.21 -13.10
CA TYR A 404 9.88 19.30 -11.97
C TYR A 404 10.37 19.90 -10.66
N ARG A 405 9.69 19.50 -9.57
CA ARG A 405 10.04 19.83 -8.18
C ARG A 405 9.69 18.66 -7.28
N GLY A 406 10.68 18.10 -6.59
CA GLY A 406 10.51 16.87 -5.84
C GLY A 406 11.66 16.59 -4.90
N ASN A 407 11.53 15.49 -4.17
CA ASN A 407 12.59 14.98 -3.29
C ASN A 407 13.19 13.75 -3.97
N PRO A 408 14.28 13.89 -4.74
CA PRO A 408 14.93 12.75 -5.36
C PRO A 408 15.28 11.73 -4.30
N SER A 409 15.41 10.49 -4.72
CA SER A 409 15.77 9.42 -3.82
C SER A 409 16.83 8.52 -4.42
N SER A 410 17.67 8.01 -3.53
CA SER A 410 18.79 7.13 -3.89
C SER A 410 18.50 5.73 -3.38
N LEU A 411 18.75 4.75 -4.25
CA LEU A 411 18.63 3.34 -3.90
C LEU A 411 19.90 2.88 -3.19
N ILE A 412 19.77 2.47 -1.93
CA ILE A 412 20.81 1.81 -1.15
C ILE A 412 20.70 0.31 -1.40
N ARG A 413 21.75 -0.26 -1.99
CA ARG A 413 21.87 -1.70 -2.19
C ARG A 413 22.73 -2.31 -1.10
N GLY A 414 22.30 -3.46 -0.59
CA GLY A 414 23.04 -4.20 0.43
C GLY A 414 22.66 -5.68 0.42
N ASP A 415 23.54 -6.50 0.99
CA ASP A 415 23.27 -7.92 1.24
C ASP A 415 22.76 -8.11 2.66
N TRP A 416 21.51 -7.68 2.89
CA TRP A 416 20.89 -7.84 4.20
C TRP A 416 20.26 -9.22 4.33
N ARG A 417 21.10 -10.22 4.60
CA ARG A 417 20.68 -11.60 4.88
C ARG A 417 21.02 -12.00 6.31
N MET A 418 20.04 -12.49 7.06
CA MET A 418 20.20 -12.98 8.43
C MET A 418 19.59 -14.36 8.63
N THR A 419 20.16 -15.13 9.55
CA THR A 419 19.58 -16.41 10.01
C THR A 419 18.83 -16.18 11.32
N LEU A 420 17.58 -16.62 11.37
CA LEU A 420 16.79 -16.70 12.59
C LEU A 420 16.75 -18.15 13.09
N ARG A 421 16.95 -18.35 14.40
CA ARG A 421 17.03 -19.68 15.03
C ARG A 421 16.05 -19.77 16.20
N PRO A 422 15.45 -20.94 16.48
CA PRO A 422 14.64 -21.16 17.68
C PRO A 422 15.37 -20.83 18.98
#